data_AF-A0ABD5XNG0-F1
#
_entry.id   AF-A0ABD5XNG0-F1
#
_cell.length_a   1.000
_cell.length_b   1.000
_cell.length_c   1.000
_cell.angle_alpha   90.00
_cell.angle_beta   90.00
_cell.angle_gamma   90.00
#
_symmetry.space_group_name_H-M   'P 1'
#
loop_
_entity.id
_entity.type
_entity.pdbx_description
1 polymer ?
#
loop_
_entity_poly.entity_id
_entity_poly.type
_entity_poly.pdbx_seq_one_letter_code
_entity_poly.pdbx_strand_id
1 'polypeptide(L)' 'MSVTGLCQVCERAAATASCDRCGAVVCADHYDRDRGLCADCGAAGG' A
#
# COMPACT_ATOMS: atom_id res chain seq x y z
N MET A 1 -4.17 -21.56 2.11
CA MET A 1 -5.06 -20.53 1.55
C MET A 1 -4.21 -19.31 1.28
N SER A 2 -3.86 -19.04 0.02
CA SER A 2 -2.95 -17.96 -0.35
C SER A 2 -3.77 -16.91 -1.11
N VAL A 3 -4.46 -16.04 -0.37
CA VAL A 3 -4.99 -14.83 -1.01
C VAL A 3 -3.79 -13.96 -1.32
N THR A 4 -3.45 -13.83 -2.60
CA THR A 4 -2.65 -12.68 -3.02
C THR A 4 -3.48 -11.46 -2.64
N GLY A 5 -3.04 -10.75 -1.60
CA GLY A 5 -3.87 -9.76 -0.92
C GLY A 5 -4.33 -8.67 -1.90
N LEU A 6 -5.60 -8.30 -1.81
CA LEU A 6 -6.05 -7.03 -2.37
C LEU A 6 -5.35 -5.89 -1.63
N CYS A 7 -5.23 -4.75 -2.28
CA CYS A 7 -4.74 -3.53 -1.68
C CYS A 7 -5.54 -3.24 -0.41
N GLN A 8 -4.86 -3.15 0.74
CA GLN A 8 -5.51 -2.92 2.03
C GLN A 8 -6.06 -1.49 2.20
N VAL A 9 -5.87 -0.62 1.20
CA VAL A 9 -6.39 0.76 1.18
C VAL A 9 -7.71 0.84 0.40
N CYS A 10 -7.76 0.28 -0.81
CA CYS A 10 -8.96 0.35 -1.65
C CYS A 10 -9.75 -0.95 -1.77
N GLU A 11 -9.18 -2.07 -1.33
CA GLU A 11 -9.77 -3.42 -1.30
C GLU A 11 -10.33 -3.89 -2.65
N ARG A 12 -9.78 -3.36 -3.75
CA ARG A 12 -10.26 -3.61 -5.13
C ARG A 12 -9.17 -4.07 -6.07
N ALA A 13 -8.01 -3.41 -6.02
CA ALA A 13 -6.86 -3.75 -6.87
C ALA A 13 -5.96 -4.78 -6.19
N ALA A 14 -5.24 -5.59 -6.97
CA ALA A 14 -4.22 -6.48 -6.43
C ALA A 14 -3.07 -5.67 -5.80
N ALA A 15 -2.61 -6.09 -4.62
CA ALA A 15 -1.46 -5.47 -4.01
C ALA A 15 -0.17 -5.86 -4.76
N THR A 16 0.66 -4.87 -5.06
CA THR A 16 1.91 -5.04 -5.82
C THR A 16 3.14 -4.54 -5.06
N ALA A 17 2.94 -3.77 -3.99
CA ALA A 17 4.00 -3.23 -3.15
C ALA A 17 3.61 -3.33 -1.66
N SER A 18 4.60 -3.37 -0.78
CA SER A 18 4.42 -3.32 0.67
C SER A 18 4.94 -1.99 1.21
N CYS A 19 4.19 -1.38 2.13
CA CYS A 19 4.62 -0.18 2.83
C CYS A 19 5.72 -0.50 3.84
N ASP A 20 6.85 0.22 3.78
CA ASP A 20 7.98 -0.01 4.69
C ASP A 20 7.70 0.43 6.14
N ARG A 21 6.69 1.28 6.36
CA ARG A 21 6.33 1.79 7.70
C ARG A 21 5.35 0.90 8.45
N CYS A 22 4.25 0.51 7.81
CA CYS A 22 3.17 -0.25 8.46
C CYS A 22 3.09 -1.71 7.99
N GLY A 23 3.84 -2.11 6.97
CA GLY A 23 3.80 -3.45 6.39
C GLY A 23 2.57 -3.72 5.51
N ALA A 24 1.69 -2.74 5.31
CA ALA A 24 0.48 -2.92 4.52
C ALA A 24 0.79 -3.18 3.05
N VAL A 25 0.05 -4.10 2.42
CA VAL A 25 0.19 -4.40 0.99
C VAL A 25 -0.78 -3.55 0.19
N VAL A 26 -0.27 -2.82 -0.81
CA VAL A 26 -1.00 -1.81 -1.57
C VAL A 26 -0.76 -1.91 -3.07
N CYS A 27 -1.72 -1.44 -3.86
CA CYS A 27 -1.54 -1.31 -5.30
C CYS A 27 -0.66 -0.10 -5.64
N ALA A 28 -0.15 -0.06 -6.87
CA ALA A 28 0.72 1.02 -7.35
C ALA A 28 0.10 2.43 -7.21
N ASP A 29 -1.22 2.58 -7.29
CA ASP A 29 -1.91 3.87 -7.05
C ASP A 29 -1.82 4.35 -5.61
N HIS A 30 -1.84 3.43 -4.64
CA HIS A 30 -1.77 3.75 -3.21
C HIS A 30 -0.37 3.56 -2.64
N TYR A 31 0.63 3.38 -3.49
CA TYR A 31 2.03 3.25 -3.11
C TYR A 31 2.82 4.47 -3.59
N ASP A 32 3.31 5.24 -2.63
CA ASP A 32 4.24 6.33 -2.85
C ASP A 32 5.65 5.76 -3.05
N ARG A 33 6.11 5.77 -4.30
CA ARG A 33 7.43 5.22 -4.68
C ARG A 33 8.58 6.11 -4.25
N ASP A 34 8.35 7.42 -4.13
CA ASP A 34 9.40 8.36 -3.72
C ASP A 34 9.73 8.18 -2.23
N ARG A 35 8.71 7.84 -1.43
CA ARG A 35 8.85 7.63 0.03
C ARG A 35 8.95 6.16 0.44
N GLY A 36 8.56 5.23 -0.43
CA GLY A 36 8.44 3.80 -0.11
C GLY A 36 7.25 3.47 0.81
N LEU A 37 6.23 4.32 0.82
CA LEU A 37 5.13 4.27 1.80
C LEU A 37 3.77 4.09 1.13
N CYS A 38 2.77 3.60 1.86
CA CYS A 38 1.39 3.66 1.38
C CYS A 38 0.82 5.08 1.48
N ALA A 39 -0.23 5.37 0.72
CA ALA A 39 -0.92 6.66 0.70
C ALA A 39 -1.34 7.15 2.10
N ASP A 40 -1.75 6.25 2.99
CA ASP A 40 -2.13 6.57 4.38
C ASP A 40 -0.92 7.08 5.19
N CYS A 41 0.18 6.32 5.15
CA CYS A 41 1.44 6.69 5.81
C CYS A 41 2.12 7.92 5.19
N GLY A 42 1.93 8.15 3.88
CA GLY A 42 2.44 9.30 3.13
C GLY A 42 1.62 10.57 3.33
N ALA A 43 0.31 10.46 3.59
CA ALA A 43 -0.57 11.58 3.88
C ALA A 43 -0.35 12.15 5.30
N ALA A 44 0.03 11.31 6.27
CA ALA A 44 0.32 11.72 7.66
C ALA A 44 1.58 12.61 7.85
N GLY A 45 2.17 13.11 6.75
CA GLY A 45 3.36 13.95 6.74
C GLY A 45 3.11 15.42 6.36
N GLY A 46 1.87 15.92 6.45
CA GLY A 46 1.49 17.30 6.15
C GLY A 46 0.68 17.94 7.28
#